data_AF-A0A8S3KCN5-F1
#
_entry.id   AF-A0A8S3KCN5-F1
#
_cell.length_a   1.000
_cell.length_b   1.000
_cell.length_c   1.000
_cell.angle_alpha   90.00
_cell.angle_beta   90.00
_cell.angle_gamma   90.00
#
_symmetry.space_group_name_H-M   'P 1'
#
loop_
_entity.id
_entity.type
_entity.pdbx_description
1 polymer ?
#
loop_
_entity_poly.entity_id
_entity_poly.type
_entity_poly.pdbx_seq_one_letter_code
_entity_poly.pdbx_strand_id
1 'polypeptide(L)'
;GCKGVISVNPDLDTASHQLRIRKSMRKFNCSHDILELCRISKPRPLYLNRQIIVLLSHRSIDDRTFILLQNEHQHMLSESLVYPPRAYELLNEKLSRNLFPLRALIHDAQLNLIQEPF
;
A
#
# COMPACT_ATOMS: atom_id res chain seq x y z
N GLY A 1 17.75 23.20 10.16
CA GLY A 1 16.41 22.70 9.89
C GLY A 1 16.15 21.41 10.65
N CYS A 2 14.87 21.04 10.71
CA CYS A 2 14.40 19.82 11.38
C CYS A 2 13.87 18.83 10.34
N LYS A 3 14.16 17.53 10.50
CA LYS A 3 13.65 16.46 9.61
C LYS A 3 13.26 15.25 10.43
N GLY A 4 12.09 14.69 10.15
CA GLY A 4 11.60 13.49 10.80
C GLY A 4 10.16 13.15 10.42
N VAL A 5 9.54 12.31 11.24
CA VAL A 5 8.13 11.94 11.15
C VAL A 5 7.42 12.58 12.33
N ILE A 6 6.21 13.08 12.10
CA ILE A 6 5.34 13.65 13.12
C ILE A 6 4.05 12.83 13.20
N SER A 7 3.46 12.77 14.38
CA SER A 7 2.18 12.10 14.63
C SER A 7 1.27 13.03 15.43
N VAL A 8 -0.03 12.82 15.31
CA VAL A 8 -1.02 13.49 16.16
C VAL A 8 -0.83 13.01 17.60
N ASN A 9 -0.81 13.94 18.55
CA ASN A 9 -0.83 13.62 19.97
C ASN A 9 -2.17 14.11 20.55
N PRO A 10 -3.05 13.20 21.03
CA PRO A 10 -4.35 13.59 21.59
C PRO A 10 -4.23 14.38 22.90
N ASP A 11 -3.10 14.28 23.60
CA ASP A 11 -2.87 14.94 24.89
C ASP A 11 -2.30 16.36 24.74
N LEU A 12 -1.97 16.78 23.51
CA LEU A 12 -1.58 18.17 23.27
C LEU A 12 -2.83 19.04 23.23
N ASP A 13 -2.75 20.17 23.94
CA ASP A 13 -3.78 21.20 23.88
C ASP A 13 -4.06 21.60 22.42
N THR A 14 -5.32 21.45 22.03
CA THR A 14 -5.83 21.69 20.68
C THR A 14 -6.22 23.16 20.45
N ALA A 15 -6.24 23.99 21.51
CA ALA A 15 -6.55 25.41 21.40
C ALA A 15 -5.49 26.21 20.60
N SER A 16 -4.30 25.64 20.40
CA SER A 16 -3.23 26.25 19.62
C SER A 16 -2.56 25.26 18.66
N HIS A 17 -2.12 25.77 17.50
CA HIS A 17 -1.36 24.98 16.53
C HIS A 17 0.05 24.72 17.07
N GLN A 18 0.28 23.54 17.62
CA GLN A 18 1.56 23.17 18.25
C GLN A 18 2.30 22.10 17.46
N LEU A 19 3.62 22.26 17.35
CA LEU A 19 4.54 21.24 16.83
C LEU A 19 5.69 21.03 17.81
N ARG A 20 5.77 19.82 18.40
CA ARG A 20 6.84 19.46 19.35
C ARG A 20 7.96 18.72 18.63
N ILE A 21 9.17 19.28 18.65
CA ILE A 21 10.35 18.72 17.95
C ILE A 21 11.33 18.08 18.94
N ARG A 22 11.76 16.85 18.64
CA ARG A 22 12.80 16.15 19.43
C ARG A 22 14.20 16.60 19.01
N LYS A 23 15.16 16.58 19.94
CA LYS A 23 16.57 16.95 19.69
C LYS A 23 17.17 16.21 18.47
N SER A 24 16.85 14.92 18.30
CA SER A 24 17.33 14.09 17.18
C SER A 24 16.85 14.55 15.79
N MET A 25 15.76 15.32 15.72
CA MET A 25 15.23 15.84 14.46
C MET A 25 16.00 17.06 13.96
N ARG A 26 16.69 17.79 14.84
CA ARG A 26 17.49 18.98 14.49
C ARG A 26 18.77 18.55 13.78
N LYS A 27 18.93 18.96 12.51
CA LYS A 27 20.10 18.59 11.69
C LYS A 27 21.12 19.72 11.55
N PHE A 28 20.66 20.96 11.60
CA PHE A 28 21.48 22.17 11.52
C PHE A 28 20.70 23.37 12.09
N ASN A 29 21.39 24.48 12.38
CA ASN A 29 20.74 25.71 12.84
C ASN A 29 19.99 26.38 11.68
N CYS A 30 18.77 26.84 11.93
CA CYS A 30 17.90 27.48 10.94
C CYS A 30 16.86 28.32 11.67
N SER A 31 16.49 29.48 11.11
CA SER A 31 15.50 30.41 11.64
C SER A 31 14.10 30.29 11.02
N HIS A 32 13.93 29.46 9.98
CA HIS A 32 12.64 29.27 9.31
C HIS A 32 11.67 28.48 10.18
N ASP A 33 10.38 28.87 10.14
CA ASP A 33 9.28 28.25 10.90
C ASP A 33 8.16 27.73 9.99
N ILE A 34 8.54 27.05 8.90
CA ILE A 34 7.62 26.50 7.91
C ILE A 34 7.56 24.99 8.05
N LEU A 35 6.35 24.43 8.09
CA LEU A 35 6.12 22.99 8.02
C LEU A 35 5.93 22.55 6.58
N GLU A 36 6.85 21.73 6.09
CA GLU A 36 6.75 21.09 4.76
C GLU A 36 6.39 19.61 4.91
N LEU A 37 5.28 19.20 4.29
CA LEU A 37 4.85 17.80 4.29
C LEU A 37 5.38 17.08 3.05
N CYS A 38 6.38 16.22 3.22
CA CYS A 38 6.88 15.40 2.11
C CYS A 38 5.90 14.27 1.73
N ARG A 39 5.30 13.61 2.73
CA ARG A 39 4.32 12.52 2.56
C ARG A 39 3.43 12.41 3.80
N ILE A 40 2.19 11.99 3.59
CA ILE A 40 1.24 11.66 4.66
C ILE A 40 1.17 10.13 4.80
N SER A 41 0.97 9.65 6.02
CA SER A 41 0.76 8.22 6.28
C SER A 41 -0.48 7.72 5.53
N LYS A 42 -0.35 6.59 4.85
CA LYS A 42 -1.44 5.91 4.17
C LYS A 42 -1.20 4.41 4.19
N PRO A 43 -2.25 3.57 4.22
CA PRO A 43 -2.11 2.13 4.02
C PRO A 43 -1.35 1.86 2.73
N ARG A 44 -0.44 0.89 2.76
CA ARG A 44 0.28 0.43 1.57
C ARG A 44 0.23 -1.09 1.54
N PRO A 45 0.02 -1.71 0.38
CA PRO A 45 0.16 -3.14 0.26
C PRO A 45 1.61 -3.52 0.60
N LEU A 46 1.76 -4.63 1.31
CA LEU A 46 3.04 -5.21 1.68
C LEU A 46 3.19 -6.54 0.95
N TYR A 47 4.41 -6.82 0.48
CA TYR A 47 4.73 -8.04 -0.23
C TYR A 47 5.97 -8.66 0.38
N LEU A 48 6.06 -9.99 0.31
CA LEU A 48 7.26 -10.71 0.71
C LEU A 48 8.31 -10.55 -0.39
N ASN A 49 9.38 -9.82 -0.10
CA ASN A 49 10.57 -9.86 -0.92
C ASN A 49 11.49 -11.00 -0.48
N ARG A 50 12.48 -11.34 -1.32
CA ARG A 50 13.41 -12.44 -1.04
C ARG A 50 14.17 -12.25 0.28
N GLN A 51 14.51 -11.01 0.63
CA GLN A 51 15.22 -10.68 1.86
C GLN A 51 14.39 -11.01 3.11
N ILE A 52 13.10 -10.65 3.12
CA ILE A 52 12.18 -10.97 4.21
C ILE A 52 11.98 -12.48 4.29
N ILE A 53 11.80 -13.16 3.16
CA ILE A 53 11.66 -14.63 3.12
C ILE A 53 12.86 -15.29 3.81
N VAL A 54 14.10 -14.91 3.44
CA VAL A 54 15.31 -15.46 4.05
C VAL A 54 15.34 -15.24 5.56
N LEU A 55 14.96 -14.05 6.04
CA LEU A 55 14.90 -13.76 7.47
C LEU A 55 13.87 -14.65 8.19
N LEU A 56 12.73 -14.89 7.57
CA LEU A 56 11.67 -15.72 8.13
C LEU A 56 12.05 -17.22 8.12
N SER A 57 12.71 -17.71 7.07
CA SER A 57 13.24 -19.08 7.02
C SER A 57 14.25 -19.34 8.16
N HIS A 58 15.16 -18.39 8.41
CA HIS A 58 16.10 -18.46 9.54
C HIS A 58 15.39 -18.42 10.91
N ARG A 59 14.16 -17.91 10.97
CA ARG A 59 13.31 -17.91 12.16
C ARG A 59 12.39 -19.14 12.23
N SER A 60 12.76 -20.21 11.53
CA SER A 60 12.07 -21.51 11.53
C SER A 60 10.69 -21.51 10.87
N ILE A 61 10.38 -20.53 10.02
CA ILE A 61 9.23 -20.66 9.11
C ILE A 61 9.66 -21.58 7.96
N ASP A 62 8.90 -22.65 7.73
CA ASP A 62 9.19 -23.61 6.67
C ASP A 62 9.09 -22.94 5.29
N ASP A 63 10.08 -23.18 4.43
CA ASP A 63 10.11 -22.65 3.06
C ASP A 63 8.87 -23.06 2.25
N ARG A 64 8.25 -24.20 2.58
CA ARG A 64 6.98 -24.65 2.01
C ARG A 64 5.87 -23.63 2.18
N THR A 65 5.85 -22.86 3.27
CA THR A 65 4.87 -21.78 3.48
C THR A 65 4.97 -20.73 2.38
N PHE A 66 6.18 -20.33 1.99
CA PHE A 66 6.37 -19.33 0.93
C PHE A 66 6.00 -19.88 -0.45
N ILE A 67 6.30 -21.15 -0.71
CA ILE A 67 5.90 -21.83 -1.95
C ILE A 67 4.37 -21.93 -2.05
N LEU A 68 3.68 -22.26 -0.94
CA LEU A 68 2.22 -22.28 -0.90
C LEU A 68 1.63 -20.90 -1.20
N LEU A 69 2.12 -19.85 -0.54
CA LEU A 69 1.68 -18.47 -0.79
C LEU A 69 1.91 -18.05 -2.26
N GLN A 70 3.05 -18.44 -2.84
CA GLN A 70 3.33 -18.16 -4.24
C GLN A 70 2.38 -18.91 -5.18
N ASN A 71 2.12 -20.20 -4.91
CA ASN A 71 1.23 -21.03 -5.71
C ASN A 71 -0.21 -20.53 -5.64
N GLU A 72 -0.71 -20.14 -4.47
CA GLU A 72 -2.03 -19.52 -4.31
C GLU A 72 -2.15 -18.22 -5.12
N HIS A 73 -1.13 -17.37 -5.05
CA HIS A 73 -1.11 -16.14 -5.83
C HIS A 73 -1.10 -16.41 -7.33
N GLN A 74 -0.28 -17.38 -7.78
CA GLN A 74 -0.22 -17.79 -9.18
C GLN A 74 -1.55 -18.37 -9.65
N HIS A 75 -2.20 -19.23 -8.85
CA HIS A 75 -3.51 -19.79 -9.16
C HIS A 75 -4.56 -18.70 -9.35
N MET A 76 -4.63 -17.75 -8.41
CA MET A 76 -5.55 -16.62 -8.50
C MET A 76 -5.32 -15.79 -9.77
N LEU A 77 -4.06 -15.51 -10.14
CA LEU A 77 -3.74 -14.82 -11.38
C LEU A 77 -4.19 -15.63 -12.61
N SER A 78 -3.91 -16.93 -12.64
CA SER A 78 -4.34 -17.81 -13.75
C SER A 78 -5.87 -17.87 -13.87
N GLU A 79 -6.59 -17.99 -12.76
CA GLU A 79 -8.06 -17.95 -12.76
C GLU A 79 -8.59 -16.63 -13.29
N SER A 80 -7.95 -15.50 -12.94
CA SER A 80 -8.36 -14.18 -13.41
C SER A 80 -8.27 -14.02 -14.93
N LEU A 81 -7.45 -14.84 -15.61
CA LEU A 81 -7.33 -14.81 -17.07
C LEU A 81 -8.42 -15.59 -17.80
N VAL A 82 -9.16 -16.46 -17.10
CA VAL A 82 -10.18 -17.33 -17.73
C VAL A 82 -11.58 -17.20 -17.11
N TYR A 83 -11.69 -16.61 -15.93
CA TYR A 83 -12.95 -16.44 -15.21
C TYR A 83 -13.26 -14.96 -14.90
N PRO A 84 -14.22 -14.32 -15.60
CA PRO A 84 -14.43 -12.87 -15.51
C PRO A 84 -14.72 -12.31 -14.10
N PRO A 85 -15.44 -13.01 -13.21
CA PRO A 85 -15.63 -12.53 -11.84
C PRO A 85 -14.32 -12.41 -11.06
N ARG A 86 -13.39 -13.35 -11.23
CA ARG A 86 -12.05 -13.28 -10.60
C ARG A 86 -11.20 -12.17 -11.22
N ALA A 87 -11.31 -11.94 -12.52
CA ALA A 87 -10.69 -10.80 -13.19
C ALA A 87 -11.17 -9.47 -12.57
N TYR A 88 -12.47 -9.34 -12.36
CA TYR A 88 -13.05 -8.14 -11.74
C TYR A 88 -12.57 -7.93 -10.31
N GLU A 89 -12.59 -8.97 -9.48
CA GLU A 89 -12.10 -8.90 -8.10
C GLU A 89 -10.63 -8.47 -8.03
N LEU A 90 -9.77 -9.10 -8.84
CA LEU A 90 -8.36 -8.76 -8.92
C LEU A 90 -8.16 -7.30 -9.36
N LEU A 91 -8.82 -6.87 -10.43
CA LEU A 91 -8.70 -5.50 -10.93
C LEU A 91 -9.22 -4.49 -9.91
N ASN A 92 -10.31 -4.79 -9.20
CA ASN A 92 -10.85 -3.92 -8.17
C ASN A 92 -9.95 -3.84 -6.92
N GLU A 93 -9.18 -4.90 -6.64
CA GLU A 93 -8.15 -4.88 -5.59
C GLU A 93 -6.91 -4.05 -6.02
N LYS A 94 -6.45 -4.22 -7.26
CA LYS A 94 -5.21 -3.57 -7.75
C LYS A 94 -5.41 -2.13 -8.19
N LEU A 95 -6.57 -1.80 -8.73
CA LEU A 95 -6.89 -0.45 -9.16
C LEU A 95 -7.44 0.35 -7.98
N SER A 96 -6.95 1.57 -7.81
CA SER A 96 -7.55 2.47 -6.82
C SER A 96 -8.97 2.79 -7.29
N ARG A 97 -9.97 2.68 -6.42
CA ARG A 97 -11.40 2.92 -6.74
C ARG A 97 -11.69 4.23 -7.49
N ASN A 98 -10.77 5.20 -7.41
CA ASN A 98 -10.90 6.52 -8.02
C ASN A 98 -10.23 6.64 -9.41
N LEU A 99 -9.46 5.65 -9.87
CA LEU A 99 -8.69 5.73 -11.11
C LEU A 99 -9.41 5.12 -12.32
N PHE A 100 -10.32 4.16 -12.11
CA PHE A 100 -10.97 3.45 -13.21
C PHE A 100 -12.39 3.00 -12.83
N PRO A 101 -13.45 3.38 -13.58
CA PRO A 101 -14.83 3.04 -13.26
C PRO A 101 -15.17 1.61 -13.72
N LEU A 102 -14.45 0.60 -13.21
CA LEU A 102 -14.58 -0.81 -13.59
C LEU A 102 -16.04 -1.28 -13.61
N ARG A 103 -16.80 -0.92 -12.58
CA ARG A 103 -18.20 -1.34 -12.45
C ARG A 103 -19.08 -0.81 -13.58
N ALA A 104 -18.92 0.46 -13.97
CA ALA A 104 -19.69 1.05 -15.06
C ALA A 104 -19.31 0.40 -16.40
N LEU A 105 -18.03 0.11 -16.63
CA LEU A 105 -17.58 -0.53 -17.87
C LEU A 105 -18.12 -1.96 -18.02
N ILE A 106 -18.13 -2.72 -16.93
CA ILE A 106 -18.62 -4.10 -16.96
C ILE A 106 -20.14 -4.15 -17.06
N HIS A 107 -20.86 -3.29 -16.32
CA HIS A 107 -22.31 -3.35 -16.23
C HIS A 107 -23.01 -2.54 -17.33
N ASP A 108 -22.52 -1.33 -17.61
CA ASP A 108 -23.18 -0.40 -18.52
C ASP A 108 -22.66 -0.54 -19.96
N ALA A 109 -21.36 -0.86 -20.13
CA ALA A 109 -20.76 -1.11 -21.44
C ALA A 109 -20.63 -2.61 -21.79
N GLN A 110 -21.10 -3.52 -20.92
CA GLN A 110 -21.09 -4.98 -21.13
C GLN A 110 -19.71 -5.54 -21.51
N LEU A 111 -18.65 -4.90 -21.01
CA LEU A 111 -17.28 -5.25 -21.39
C LEU A 111 -16.87 -6.60 -20.78
N ASN A 112 -16.43 -7.51 -21.64
CA ASN A 112 -15.87 -8.78 -21.19
C ASN A 112 -14.36 -8.64 -20.94
N LEU A 113 -13.96 -8.66 -19.67
CA LEU A 113 -12.57 -8.48 -19.22
C LEU A 113 -11.57 -9.48 -19.80
N ILE A 114 -12.04 -10.59 -20.37
CA ILE A 114 -11.18 -11.70 -20.82
C ILE A 114 -11.14 -11.81 -22.34
N GLN A 115 -12.21 -11.42 -23.01
CA GLN A 115 -12.36 -11.62 -24.45
C GLN A 115 -12.02 -10.36 -25.25
N GLU A 116 -12.15 -9.17 -24.66
CA GLU A 116 -11.93 -7.92 -25.37
C GLU A 116 -10.44 -7.53 -25.38
N PRO A 117 -9.82 -7.32 -26.55
CA PRO A 117 -8.38 -7.15 -26.70
C PRO A 117 -7.91 -5.70 -26.47
N PHE A 118 -8.48 -4.99 -25.49
CA PHE A 118 -8.38 -3.54 -25.27
C PHE A 118 -9.20 -2.68 -26.24
#